data_AF-A0A7W0UYG9-F1
#
_entry.id   AF-A0A7W0UYG9-F1
#
_cell.length_a   1.000
_cell.length_b   1.000
_cell.length_c   1.000
_cell.angle_alpha   90.00
_cell.angle_beta   90.00
_cell.angle_gamma   90.00
#
_symmetry.space_group_name_H-M   'P 1'
#
loop_
_entity.id
_entity.type
_entity.pdbx_description
1 polymer ?
#
loop_
_entity_poly.entity_id
_entity_poly.type
_entity_poly.pdbx_seq_one_letter_code
_entity_poly.pdbx_strand_id
1 'polypeptide(L)'
;LIADPRDYLYIEAYGEQKGTALALDVRVNGDEQLYRSDLGDARLRIDRSGYFRTAVRLPAATLPAAIATITVRCEKTASVPSENRICQRVELIKAFVLNRDYTPRPVKLPNQSPVKIMPGDAANFSITR
;
A
#
# COMPACT_ATOMS: atom_id res chain seq x y z
N LEU A 1 1.71 -16.29 -12.39
CA LEU A 1 0.25 -16.50 -12.47
C LEU A 1 -0.43 -15.51 -11.54
N ILE A 2 -1.50 -14.87 -12.00
CA ILE A 2 -2.33 -13.95 -11.21
C ILE A 2 -3.31 -14.82 -10.40
N ALA A 3 -3.49 -14.52 -9.11
CA ALA A 3 -4.41 -15.27 -8.24
C ALA A 3 -5.87 -14.80 -8.43
N ASP A 4 -6.81 -15.38 -7.68
CA ASP A 4 -8.20 -14.94 -7.68
C ASP A 4 -8.29 -13.44 -7.30
N PRO A 5 -8.99 -12.58 -8.08
CA PRO A 5 -9.13 -11.16 -7.76
C PRO A 5 -9.70 -10.86 -6.37
N ARG A 6 -10.41 -11.81 -5.76
CA ARG A 6 -10.97 -11.70 -4.40
C ARG A 6 -9.93 -11.87 -3.30
N ASP A 7 -8.77 -12.42 -3.63
CA ASP A 7 -7.65 -12.61 -2.72
C ASP A 7 -6.73 -11.38 -2.66
N TYR A 8 -7.24 -10.21 -3.06
CA TYR A 8 -6.47 -8.97 -3.07
C TYR A 8 -7.18 -7.85 -2.31
N LEU A 9 -6.37 -7.07 -1.59
CA LEU A 9 -6.72 -5.73 -1.16
C LEU A 9 -6.28 -4.75 -2.25
N TYR A 10 -7.25 -4.03 -2.80
CA TYR A 10 -7.02 -2.94 -3.75
C TYR A 10 -6.90 -1.63 -2.99
N ILE A 11 -5.86 -0.87 -3.29
CA ILE A 11 -5.55 0.39 -2.60
C ILE A 11 -5.36 1.47 -3.65
N GLU A 12 -6.07 2.58 -3.47
CA GLU A 12 -5.85 3.84 -4.17
C GLU A 12 -5.17 4.83 -3.22
N ALA A 13 -4.13 5.47 -3.71
CA ALA A 13 -3.31 6.40 -2.96
C ALA A 13 -2.77 7.51 -3.86
N TYR A 14 -2.28 8.58 -3.24
CA TYR A 14 -1.53 9.64 -3.89
C TYR A 14 -0.16 9.76 -3.22
N GLY A 15 0.84 10.18 -3.99
CA GLY A 15 2.17 10.49 -3.46
C GLY A 15 2.97 11.33 -4.45
N GLU A 16 3.94 12.06 -3.91
CA GLU A 16 4.94 12.82 -4.68
C GLU A 16 6.33 12.26 -4.38
N GLN A 17 6.90 11.52 -5.33
CA GLN A 17 8.22 10.93 -5.20
C GLN A 17 9.28 11.79 -5.90
N LYS A 18 10.47 11.85 -5.31
CA LYS A 18 11.68 12.34 -5.97
C LYS A 18 12.80 11.37 -5.69
N GLY A 19 13.30 10.68 -6.72
CA GLY A 19 14.37 9.67 -6.58
C GLY A 19 14.03 8.53 -5.60
N THR A 20 12.74 8.22 -5.47
CA THR A 20 12.19 7.24 -4.54
C THR A 20 11.03 6.50 -5.20
N ALA A 21 10.68 5.33 -4.67
CA ALA A 21 9.52 4.56 -5.08
C ALA A 21 8.71 4.14 -3.86
N LEU A 22 7.39 4.05 -4.03
CA LEU A 22 6.49 3.61 -2.97
C LEU A 22 6.18 2.12 -3.08
N ALA A 23 6.11 1.45 -1.94
CA ALA A 23 5.58 0.08 -1.82
C ALA A 23 4.64 0.01 -0.62
N LEU A 24 3.67 -0.90 -0.68
CA LEU A 24 2.66 -1.04 0.35
C LEU A 24 2.75 -2.42 0.99
N ASP A 25 2.69 -2.43 2.31
CA ASP A 25 2.64 -3.65 3.12
C ASP A 25 1.32 -3.68 3.89
N VAL A 26 0.77 -4.88 4.12
CA VAL A 26 -0.51 -5.09 4.80
C VAL A 26 -0.33 -6.13 5.88
N ARG A 27 -0.81 -5.79 7.08
CA ARG A 27 -0.94 -6.73 8.20
C ARG A 27 -2.42 -7.11 8.38
N VAL A 28 -2.68 -8.40 8.50
CA VAL A 28 -4.00 -8.95 8.79
C VAL A 28 -4.06 -9.37 10.26
N ASN A 29 -5.18 -9.11 10.95
CA ASN A 29 -5.38 -9.48 12.34
C ASN A 29 -5.35 -11.01 12.48
N GLY A 30 -4.58 -11.50 13.46
CA GLY A 30 -4.43 -12.94 13.70
C GLY A 30 -3.48 -13.65 12.74
N ASP A 31 -2.79 -12.90 11.87
CA ASP A 31 -1.73 -13.41 11.00
C ASP A 31 -0.39 -12.75 11.37
N GLU A 32 0.67 -13.55 11.43
CA GLU A 32 2.03 -13.06 11.69
C GLU A 32 2.72 -12.59 10.39
N GLN A 33 2.17 -12.95 9.23
CA GLN A 33 2.74 -12.63 7.94
C GLN A 33 2.47 -11.17 7.54
N LEU A 34 3.50 -10.56 6.93
CA LEU A 34 3.39 -9.26 6.26
C LEU A 34 3.23 -9.46 4.76
N TYR A 35 2.13 -8.95 4.18
CA TYR A 35 1.83 -9.05 2.76
C TYR A 35 2.31 -7.81 2.02
N ARG A 36 3.07 -7.97 0.93
CA ARG A 36 3.73 -6.86 0.23
C ARG A 36 3.20 -6.70 -1.20
N SER A 37 3.00 -5.44 -1.63
CA SER A 37 2.59 -5.12 -3.00
C SER A 37 3.67 -5.43 -4.03
N ASP A 38 4.95 -5.29 -3.63
CA ASP A 38 6.09 -5.46 -4.52
C ASP A 38 6.63 -6.88 -4.56
N LEU A 39 6.13 -7.80 -3.71
CA LEU A 39 6.61 -9.18 -3.59
C LEU A 39 8.15 -9.30 -3.41
N GLY A 40 8.80 -8.24 -2.94
CA GLY A 40 10.26 -8.14 -2.86
C GLY A 40 10.99 -7.74 -4.17
N ASP A 41 10.29 -7.54 -5.28
CA ASP A 41 10.86 -7.08 -6.55
C ASP A 41 10.75 -5.55 -6.70
N ALA A 42 11.90 -4.88 -6.76
CA ALA A 42 11.96 -3.42 -6.86
C ALA A 42 11.27 -2.86 -8.13
N ARG A 43 11.13 -3.66 -9.19
CA ARG A 43 10.46 -3.27 -10.44
C ARG A 43 8.95 -3.13 -10.30
N LEU A 44 8.36 -3.69 -9.24
CA LEU A 44 6.92 -3.64 -8.96
C LEU A 44 6.55 -2.45 -8.05
N ARG A 45 7.52 -1.65 -7.63
CA ARG A 45 7.30 -0.46 -6.80
C ARG A 45 6.78 0.69 -7.65
N ILE A 46 6.08 1.62 -7.00
CA ILE A 46 5.50 2.80 -7.66
C ILE A 46 6.56 3.90 -7.73
N ASP A 47 7.28 3.97 -8.85
CA ASP A 47 8.28 5.00 -9.16
C ASP A 47 7.66 6.10 -10.05
N ARG A 48 6.58 6.72 -9.55
CA ARG A 48 5.90 7.86 -10.20
C ARG A 48 5.03 8.63 -9.21
N SER A 49 4.98 9.95 -9.37
CA SER A 49 4.09 10.83 -8.63
C SER A 49 2.65 10.82 -9.16
N GLY A 50 1.71 11.23 -8.31
CA GLY A 50 0.29 11.36 -8.62
C GLY A 50 -0.56 10.24 -8.03
N TYR A 51 -1.79 10.14 -8.53
CA TYR A 51 -2.72 9.07 -8.12
C TYR A 51 -2.28 7.72 -8.70
N PHE A 52 -2.31 6.69 -7.87
CA PHE A 52 -2.02 5.33 -8.27
C PHE A 52 -2.93 4.33 -7.58
N ARG A 53 -3.01 3.14 -8.20
CA ARG A 53 -3.67 1.98 -7.62
C ARG A 53 -2.67 0.83 -7.57
N THR A 54 -2.73 0.08 -6.49
CA THR A 54 -1.98 -1.17 -6.34
C THR A 54 -2.87 -2.25 -5.74
N ALA A 55 -2.41 -3.49 -5.80
CA ALA A 55 -3.03 -4.62 -5.15
C ALA A 55 -2.02 -5.31 -4.23
N VAL A 56 -2.49 -5.79 -3.09
CA VAL A 56 -1.71 -6.64 -2.18
C VAL A 56 -2.45 -7.96 -2.05
N ARG A 57 -1.78 -9.06 -2.40
CA ARG A 57 -2.36 -10.40 -2.26
C ARG A 57 -2.43 -10.77 -0.78
N LEU A 58 -3.60 -11.26 -0.36
CA LEU A 58 -3.92 -11.64 1.01
C LEU A 58 -4.35 -13.12 1.05
N PRO A 59 -4.52 -13.70 2.26
CA PRO A 59 -5.18 -14.98 2.40
C PRO A 59 -6.58 -14.96 1.79
N ALA A 60 -6.99 -16.12 1.26
CA ALA A 60 -8.31 -16.25 0.67
C ALA A 60 -9.41 -15.89 1.67
N ALA A 61 -10.47 -15.25 1.17
CA ALA A 61 -11.61 -14.80 1.96
C ALA A 61 -11.29 -13.79 3.10
N THR A 62 -10.18 -13.04 2.99
CA THR A 62 -9.89 -11.95 3.94
C THR A 62 -11.01 -10.90 3.95
N LEU A 63 -11.58 -10.65 5.13
CA LEU A 63 -12.65 -9.67 5.33
C LEU A 63 -12.08 -8.25 5.51
N PRO A 64 -12.81 -7.18 5.13
CA PRO A 64 -12.34 -5.80 5.33
C PRO A 64 -11.94 -5.49 6.78
N ALA A 65 -12.70 -5.99 7.76
CA ALA A 65 -12.45 -5.77 9.19
C ALA A 65 -11.22 -6.53 9.73
N ALA A 66 -10.70 -7.50 8.96
CA ALA A 66 -9.49 -8.22 9.33
C ALA A 66 -8.21 -7.43 9.02
N ILE A 67 -8.27 -6.40 8.16
CA ILE A 67 -7.11 -5.56 7.87
C ILE A 67 -6.74 -4.75 9.12
N ALA A 68 -5.52 -4.93 9.61
CA ALA A 68 -5.04 -4.29 10.83
C ALA A 68 -4.30 -2.98 10.53
N THR A 69 -3.38 -3.04 9.57
CA THR A 69 -2.51 -1.91 9.22
C THR A 69 -2.18 -1.96 7.74
N ILE A 70 -2.19 -0.80 7.10
CA ILE A 70 -1.57 -0.58 5.80
C ILE A 70 -0.32 0.25 6.06
N THR A 71 0.84 -0.20 5.60
CA THR A 71 2.11 0.50 5.76
C THR A 71 2.58 0.96 4.39
N VAL A 72 2.92 2.23 4.24
CA VAL A 72 3.52 2.75 3.01
C VAL A 72 5.02 2.94 3.25
N ARG A 73 5.83 2.21 2.49
CA ARG A 73 7.30 2.30 2.51
C ARG A 73 7.78 3.28 1.44
N CYS A 74 8.75 4.13 1.79
CA CYS A 74 9.45 4.99 0.85
C CYS A 74 10.85 4.41 0.56
N GLU A 75 11.02 3.81 -0.60
CA GLU A 75 12.25 3.12 -0.98
C GLU A 75 13.13 4.00 -1.87
N LYS A 76 14.45 3.85 -1.78
CA LYS A 76 15.40 4.52 -2.69
C LYS A 76 15.31 3.88 -4.08
N THR A 77 15.36 4.69 -5.15
CA THR A 77 15.55 4.17 -6.51
C THR A 77 17.01 4.29 -6.94
N ALA A 78 17.46 3.38 -7.79
CA ALA A 78 18.84 3.35 -8.30
C ALA A 78 19.13 4.49 -9.30
N SER A 79 18.08 5.08 -9.87
CA SER A 79 18.11 5.89 -11.09
C SER A 79 18.53 7.35 -10.87
N VAL A 80 18.61 7.85 -9.63
CA VAL A 80 18.83 9.29 -9.34
C VAL A 80 19.85 9.47 -8.21
N PRO A 81 20.96 10.23 -8.38
CA PRO A 81 21.91 10.57 -7.32
C PRO A 81 21.25 11.19 -6.07
N SER A 82 21.90 11.04 -4.91
CA SER A 82 21.30 11.03 -3.56
C SER A 82 20.75 12.33 -2.98
N GLU A 83 20.76 13.45 -3.70
CA GLU A 83 20.35 14.73 -3.12
C GLU A 83 18.83 14.96 -3.28
N ASN A 84 18.15 15.18 -2.15
CA ASN A 84 16.72 15.47 -2.05
C ASN A 84 15.76 14.28 -2.32
N ARG A 85 16.18 13.04 -2.04
CA ARG A 85 15.28 11.88 -2.11
C ARG A 85 14.20 11.96 -1.04
N ILE A 86 12.93 11.83 -1.42
CA ILE A 86 11.80 12.01 -0.51
C ILE A 86 10.51 11.43 -1.08
N CYS A 87 9.61 10.98 -0.21
CA CYS A 87 8.20 10.79 -0.56
C CYS A 87 7.36 11.82 0.19
N GLN A 88 6.71 12.72 -0.53
CA GLN A 88 5.89 13.80 0.02
C GLN A 88 4.41 13.56 -0.27
N ARG A 89 3.57 14.22 0.54
CA ARG A 89 2.11 14.23 0.36
C ARG A 89 1.52 12.83 0.17
N VAL A 90 2.06 11.84 0.87
CA VAL A 90 1.60 10.46 0.77
C VAL A 90 0.28 10.33 1.52
N GLU A 91 -0.75 9.88 0.84
CA GLU A 91 -2.08 9.68 1.41
C GLU A 91 -2.74 8.40 0.88
N LEU A 92 -3.45 7.70 1.76
CA LEU A 92 -4.35 6.61 1.38
C LEU A 92 -5.74 7.19 1.15
N ILE A 93 -6.30 6.92 -0.03
CA ILE A 93 -7.59 7.51 -0.45
C ILE A 93 -8.71 6.50 -0.29
N LYS A 94 -8.50 5.28 -0.80
CA LYS A 94 -9.50 4.21 -0.77
C LYS A 94 -8.82 2.86 -0.65
N ALA A 95 -9.45 1.96 0.11
CA ALA A 95 -9.05 0.56 0.15
C ALA A 95 -10.28 -0.33 0.15
N PHE A 96 -10.24 -1.46 -0.55
CA PHE A 96 -11.34 -2.43 -0.60
C PHE A 96 -10.86 -3.83 -0.98
N VAL A 97 -11.58 -4.85 -0.51
CA VAL A 97 -11.50 -6.23 -1.01
C VAL A 97 -12.74 -6.54 -1.84
N LEU A 98 -12.75 -7.64 -2.59
CA LEU A 98 -13.94 -8.08 -3.32
C LEU A 98 -14.67 -9.19 -2.56
N ASN A 99 -16.00 -9.15 -2.54
CA ASN A 99 -16.79 -10.26 -2.02
C ASN A 99 -16.94 -11.39 -3.08
N ARG A 100 -17.75 -12.40 -2.78
CA ARG A 100 -18.01 -13.54 -3.67
C ARG A 100 -18.62 -13.13 -5.01
N ASP A 101 -19.36 -12.02 -5.04
CA ASP A 101 -20.03 -11.46 -6.21
C ASP A 101 -19.18 -10.39 -6.91
N TYR A 102 -17.87 -10.34 -6.62
CA TYR A 102 -16.93 -9.35 -7.16
C TYR A 102 -17.31 -7.88 -6.90
N THR A 103 -18.10 -7.65 -5.84
CA THR A 103 -18.51 -6.31 -5.40
C THR A 103 -17.50 -5.77 -4.38
N PRO A 104 -17.05 -4.52 -4.53
CA PRO A 104 -16.15 -3.88 -3.58
C PRO A 104 -16.74 -3.81 -2.16
N ARG A 105 -15.95 -4.25 -1.18
CA ARG A 105 -16.22 -4.10 0.26
C ARG A 105 -15.17 -3.16 0.84
N PRO A 106 -15.55 -1.93 1.23
CA PRO A 106 -14.60 -0.92 1.65
C PRO A 106 -13.92 -1.28 2.97
N VAL A 107 -12.64 -0.93 3.07
CA VAL A 107 -11.87 -0.88 4.32
C VAL A 107 -11.91 0.55 4.84
N LYS A 108 -12.28 0.74 6.10
CA LYS A 108 -12.43 2.07 6.71
C LYS A 108 -11.06 2.65 7.08
N LEU A 109 -10.53 3.46 6.17
CA LEU A 109 -9.26 4.16 6.39
C LEU A 109 -9.43 5.23 7.49
N PRO A 110 -8.39 5.46 8.31
CA PRO A 110 -8.41 6.57 9.27
C PRO A 110 -8.42 7.91 8.53
N ASN A 111 -9.10 8.91 9.08
CA ASN A 111 -9.00 10.27 8.58
C ASN A 111 -7.63 10.84 8.96
N GLN A 112 -6.85 11.26 7.98
CA GLN A 112 -5.48 11.68 8.19
C GLN A 112 -4.99 12.64 7.13
N SER A 113 -4.08 13.52 7.54
CA SER A 113 -3.41 14.43 6.61
C SER A 113 -2.33 13.67 5.81
N PRO A 114 -2.02 14.13 4.60
CA PRO A 114 -0.90 13.59 3.82
C PRO A 114 0.40 13.64 4.62
N VAL A 115 1.20 12.58 4.53
CA VAL A 115 2.44 12.46 5.29
C VAL A 115 3.68 12.61 4.40
N LYS A 116 4.78 13.01 5.03
CA LYS A 116 6.13 12.96 4.45
C LYS A 116 6.85 11.74 5.00
N ILE A 117 7.49 10.97 4.13
CA ILE A 117 8.23 9.76 4.47
C ILE A 117 9.66 9.89 3.90
N MET A 118 10.66 9.69 4.74
CA MET A 118 12.07 9.73 4.31
C MET A 118 12.47 8.41 3.65
N PRO A 119 13.49 8.40 2.76
CA PRO A 119 13.92 7.17 2.10
C PRO A 119 14.48 6.14 3.08
N GLY A 120 13.90 4.94 3.10
CA GLY A 120 14.20 3.86 4.05
C GLY A 120 13.19 3.76 5.20
N ASP A 121 12.35 4.79 5.38
CA ASP A 121 11.31 4.81 6.40
C ASP A 121 9.94 4.37 5.85
N ALA A 122 8.99 4.22 6.77
CA ALA A 122 7.61 3.87 6.45
C ALA A 122 6.61 4.62 7.33
N ALA A 123 5.42 4.86 6.79
CA ALA A 123 4.27 5.37 7.53
C ALA A 123 3.24 4.26 7.75
N ASN A 124 2.74 4.14 8.98
CA ASN A 124 1.75 3.14 9.36
C ASN A 124 0.35 3.76 9.45
N PHE A 125 -0.60 3.11 8.80
CA PHE A 125 -2.00 3.50 8.75
C PHE A 125 -2.85 2.43 9.42
N SER A 126 -3.15 2.62 10.71
CA SER A 126 -3.97 1.72 11.50
C SER A 126 -5.43 1.82 11.07
N ILE A 127 -6.04 0.68 10.75
CA ILE A 127 -7.43 0.63 10.27
C ILE A 127 -8.39 0.71 11.45
N THR A 128 -9.36 1.61 11.35
CA THR A 128 -10.42 1.76 12.36
C THR A 128 -11.52 0.74 12.12
N ARG A 129 -12.01 0.12 13.20
CA ARG A 129 -13.15 -0.80 13.16
C ARG A 129 -14.47 -0.07 13.24
#